data_AF-A0A3R7RJ59-F1
#
_entry.id   AF-A0A3R7RJ59-F1
#
_cell.length_a   1.000
_cell.length_b   1.000
_cell.length_c   1.000
_cell.angle_alpha   90.00
_cell.angle_beta   90.00
_cell.angle_gamma   90.00
#
_symmetry.space_group_name_H-M   'P 1'
#
loop_
_entity.id
_entity.type
_entity.pdbx_description
1 polymer ?
#
loop_
_entity_poly.entity_id
_entity_poly.type
_entity_poly.pdbx_seq_one_letter_code
_entity_poly.pdbx_strand_id
1 'polypeptide(L)'
;MNAKRNINNLKKVSTILPQIFKKINKNGNSQLLEIKMNWTSIVGRKYAKKCHVLSLKKINKKNVLTIGCSNASLFELSYSTVEIKEKINHFFLRNVVDIIKYKKSLQI
;
A
#
# COMPACT_ATOMS: atom_id res chain seq x y z
N MET A 1 36.76 27.62 -4.70
CA MET A 1 35.33 27.87 -4.93
C MET A 1 34.53 27.24 -3.78
N ASN A 2 33.98 28.06 -2.88
CA ASN A 2 33.21 27.59 -1.72
C ASN A 2 31.73 27.38 -2.11
N ALA A 3 31.27 26.13 -2.12
CA ALA A 3 29.87 25.79 -2.27
C ALA A 3 29.13 26.08 -0.94
N LYS A 4 28.67 27.32 -0.74
CA LYS A 4 27.72 27.66 0.33
C LYS A 4 26.40 26.93 0.06
N ARG A 5 26.17 25.81 0.75
CA ARG A 5 24.87 25.12 0.76
C ARG A 5 23.86 26.03 1.48
N ASN A 6 22.97 26.64 0.71
CA ASN A 6 21.88 27.49 1.19
C ASN A 6 20.83 26.61 1.91
N ILE A 7 20.85 26.54 3.25
CA ILE A 7 19.88 25.82 4.10
C ILE A 7 18.58 26.64 4.27
N ASN A 8 18.24 27.48 3.29
CA ASN A 8 17.27 28.56 3.48
C ASN A 8 15.80 28.20 3.29
N ASN A 9 15.37 26.93 3.35
CA ASN A 9 13.94 26.60 3.22
C ASN A 9 13.52 25.32 3.97
N LEU A 10 13.74 25.26 5.28
CA LEU A 10 13.05 24.31 6.15
C LEU A 10 11.54 24.62 6.11
N LYS A 11 10.78 23.85 5.33
CA LYS A 11 9.32 23.99 5.26
C LYS A 11 8.69 23.43 6.54
N LYS A 12 7.76 24.19 7.13
CA LYS A 12 6.95 23.69 8.27
C LYS A 12 6.21 22.41 7.87
N VAL A 13 6.14 21.45 8.77
CA VAL A 13 5.41 20.18 8.55
C VAL A 13 3.96 20.45 8.10
N SER A 14 3.33 21.50 8.66
CA SER A 14 1.99 21.96 8.29
C SER A 14 1.84 22.42 6.84
N THR A 15 2.91 22.84 6.17
CA THR A 15 2.87 23.20 4.74
C THR A 15 3.27 22.04 3.82
N ILE A 16 4.03 21.08 4.34
CA ILE A 16 4.44 19.87 3.61
C ILE A 16 3.29 18.86 3.55
N LEU A 17 2.60 18.62 4.67
CA LEU A 17 1.52 17.63 4.76
C LEU A 17 0.43 17.86 3.69
N PRO A 18 -0.15 19.06 3.54
CA PRO A 18 -1.14 19.33 2.49
C PRO A 18 -0.58 19.08 1.07
N GLN A 19 0.70 19.36 0.83
CA GLN A 19 1.32 19.11 -0.48
C GLN A 19 1.47 17.60 -0.76
N ILE A 20 1.80 16.81 0.26
CA ILE A 20 1.87 15.34 0.17
C ILE A 20 0.47 14.78 -0.06
N PHE A 21 -0.52 15.15 0.75
CA PHE A 21 -1.90 14.69 0.62
C PHE A 21 -2.51 15.09 -0.74
N LYS A 22 -2.25 16.31 -1.22
CA LYS A 22 -2.72 16.80 -2.53
C LYS A 22 -2.09 16.03 -3.69
N LYS A 23 -0.82 15.60 -3.58
CA LYS A 23 -0.17 14.71 -4.55
C LYS A 23 -0.76 13.29 -4.52
N ILE A 24 -1.04 12.76 -3.33
CA ILE A 24 -1.68 11.44 -3.19
C ILE A 24 -3.10 11.44 -3.78
N ASN A 25 -3.87 12.51 -3.55
CA ASN A 25 -5.21 12.68 -4.12
C ASN A 25 -5.17 12.92 -5.64
N LYS A 26 -4.19 13.67 -6.16
CA LYS A 26 -4.02 13.87 -7.62
C LYS A 26 -3.69 12.58 -8.39
N ASN A 27 -3.06 11.62 -7.73
CA ASN A 27 -2.74 10.31 -8.33
C ASN A 27 -3.85 9.26 -8.13
N GLY A 28 -5.01 9.67 -7.59
CA GLY A 28 -6.28 8.97 -7.76
C GLY A 28 -6.45 7.65 -7.00
N ASN A 29 -5.68 7.40 -5.94
CA ASN A 29 -5.72 6.10 -5.26
C ASN A 29 -5.91 6.22 -3.75
N SER A 30 -6.95 6.95 -3.34
CA SER A 30 -7.39 7.04 -1.93
C SER A 30 -7.56 5.65 -1.30
N GLN A 31 -8.06 4.68 -2.07
CA GLN A 31 -8.18 3.28 -1.68
C GLN A 31 -6.83 2.66 -1.30
N LEU A 32 -5.77 2.88 -2.08
CA LEU A 32 -4.43 2.39 -1.76
C LEU A 32 -3.91 2.98 -0.46
N LEU A 33 -4.13 4.27 -0.23
CA LEU A 33 -3.72 4.95 1.00
C LEU A 33 -4.45 4.36 2.21
N GLU A 34 -5.78 4.22 2.12
CA GLU A 34 -6.59 3.63 3.19
C GLU A 34 -6.20 2.18 3.49
N ILE A 35 -5.96 1.35 2.45
CA ILE A 35 -5.48 -0.02 2.64
C ILE A 35 -4.15 -0.03 3.39
N LYS A 36 -3.21 0.86 3.02
CA LYS A 36 -1.89 0.95 3.69
C LYS A 36 -2.01 1.38 5.15
N MET A 37 -2.79 2.42 5.42
CA MET A 37 -2.95 2.96 6.77
C MET A 37 -3.67 1.99 7.71
N ASN A 38 -4.63 1.22 7.18
CA ASN A 38 -5.46 0.31 7.98
C ASN A 38 -5.05 -1.16 7.83
N TRP A 39 -3.90 -1.46 7.22
CA TRP A 39 -3.53 -2.82 6.79
C TRP A 39 -3.69 -3.86 7.90
N THR A 40 -3.09 -3.61 9.06
CA THR A 40 -3.16 -4.52 10.22
C THR A 40 -4.58 -4.72 10.73
N SER A 41 -5.42 -3.67 10.68
CA SER A 41 -6.83 -3.76 11.09
C SER A 41 -7.66 -4.56 10.08
N ILE A 42 -7.35 -4.45 8.79
CA ILE A 42 -8.06 -5.13 7.71
C ILE A 42 -7.74 -6.63 7.71
N VAL A 43 -6.45 -6.98 7.59
CA VAL A 43 -6.06 -8.39 7.41
C VAL A 43 -5.79 -9.12 8.72
N GLY A 44 -5.54 -8.39 9.80
CA GLY A 44 -5.13 -8.92 11.10
C GLY A 44 -3.61 -9.11 11.23
N ARG A 45 -3.13 -9.20 12.47
CA ARG A 45 -1.69 -9.26 12.78
C ARG A 45 -0.97 -10.46 12.14
N LYS A 46 -1.66 -11.60 11.97
CA LYS A 46 -1.10 -12.82 11.33
C LYS A 46 -0.56 -12.52 9.93
N TYR A 47 -1.35 -11.84 9.09
CA TYR A 47 -0.97 -11.53 7.71
C TYR A 47 -0.11 -10.26 7.63
N ALA A 48 -0.39 -9.25 8.44
CA ALA A 48 0.36 -7.99 8.44
C ALA A 48 1.85 -8.17 8.78
N LYS A 49 2.21 -9.19 9.57
CA LYS A 49 3.62 -9.54 9.84
C LYS A 49 4.33 -10.18 8.65
N LYS A 50 3.60 -10.82 7.75
CA LYS A 50 4.16 -11.62 6.64
C LYS A 50 4.20 -10.86 5.32
N CYS A 51 3.37 -9.83 5.19
CA CYS A 51 3.22 -9.11 3.95
C CYS A 51 2.74 -7.67 4.13
N HIS A 52 3.02 -6.84 3.14
CA HIS A 52 2.65 -5.42 3.11
C HIS A 52 2.14 -5.03 1.72
N VAL A 53 1.35 -3.97 1.67
CA VAL A 53 0.75 -3.50 0.42
C VAL A 53 1.76 -2.68 -0.39
N LEU A 54 1.95 -3.03 -1.66
CA LEU A 54 2.83 -2.29 -2.57
C LEU A 54 2.06 -1.28 -3.40
N SER A 55 1.06 -1.75 -4.16
CA SER A 55 0.30 -0.90 -5.08
C SER A 55 -1.09 -1.47 -5.37
N LEU A 56 -2.01 -0.61 -5.80
CA LEU A 56 -3.33 -0.97 -6.32
C LEU A 56 -3.43 -0.33 -7.72
N LYS A 57 -3.68 -1.12 -8.76
CA LYS A 57 -3.74 -0.60 -10.15
C LYS A 57 -4.89 -1.24 -10.91
N LYS A 58 -5.51 -0.48 -11.81
CA LYS A 58 -6.49 -1.03 -12.74
C LYS A 58 -5.79 -1.62 -13.96
N ILE A 59 -5.94 -2.93 -14.18
CA ILE A 59 -5.35 -3.67 -15.30
C ILE A 59 -6.49 -4.46 -15.96
N ASN A 60 -6.72 -4.27 -17.26
CA ASN A 60 -7.81 -4.94 -18.00
C ASN A 60 -9.16 -4.86 -17.28
N LYS A 61 -9.53 -3.64 -16.85
CA LYS A 61 -10.75 -3.32 -16.08
C LYS A 61 -10.85 -3.98 -14.68
N LYS A 62 -9.82 -4.72 -14.23
CA LYS A 62 -9.75 -5.32 -12.89
C LYS A 62 -8.85 -4.50 -11.96
N ASN A 63 -9.26 -4.34 -10.71
CA ASN A 63 -8.45 -3.73 -9.67
C ASN A 63 -7.48 -4.78 -9.10
N VAL A 64 -6.19 -4.62 -9.42
CA VAL A 64 -5.12 -5.54 -9.05
C VAL A 64 -4.34 -4.96 -7.88
N LEU A 65 -4.44 -5.60 -6.72
CA LEU A 65 -3.62 -5.30 -5.54
C LEU A 65 -2.33 -6.11 -5.61
N THR A 66 -1.19 -5.43 -5.53
CA THR A 66 0.12 -6.07 -5.40
C THR A 66 0.55 -6.07 -3.94
N ILE A 67 0.83 -7.24 -3.39
CA ILE A 67 1.28 -7.46 -2.02
C ILE A 67 2.75 -7.91 -2.06
N GLY A 68 3.59 -7.26 -1.26
CA GLY A 68 4.97 -7.65 -1.03
C GLY A 68 5.08 -8.64 0.12
N CYS A 69 5.81 -9.74 -0.06
CA CYS A 69 6.05 -10.72 1.00
C CYS A 69 7.43 -11.39 0.87
N SER A 70 7.89 -12.06 1.92
CA SER A 70 9.08 -12.91 1.87
C SER A 70 8.78 -14.22 1.14
N ASN A 71 9.83 -14.88 0.62
CA ASN A 71 9.69 -16.19 -0.05
C ASN A 71 9.07 -17.24 0.86
N ALA A 72 9.49 -17.30 2.12
CA ALA A 72 8.98 -18.26 3.10
C ALA A 72 7.47 -18.13 3.33
N SER A 73 6.91 -16.93 3.16
CA SER A 73 5.47 -16.68 3.37
C SER A 73 4.64 -16.81 2.09
N LEU A 74 5.26 -16.84 0.91
CA LEU A 74 4.56 -16.76 -0.38
C LEU A 74 3.59 -17.94 -0.57
N PHE A 75 4.03 -19.15 -0.23
CA PHE A 75 3.20 -20.36 -0.36
C PHE A 75 1.99 -20.29 0.57
N GLU A 76 2.16 -19.99 1.85
CA GLU A 76 1.04 -19.86 2.79
C GLU A 76 0.06 -18.74 2.39
N LEU A 77 0.58 -17.60 1.93
CA LEU A 77 -0.24 -16.47 1.51
C LEU A 77 -1.04 -16.78 0.25
N SER A 78 -0.54 -17.61 -0.67
CA SER A 78 -1.28 -17.98 -1.87
C SER A 78 -2.59 -18.71 -1.53
N TYR A 79 -2.58 -19.61 -0.54
CA TYR A 79 -3.80 -20.26 -0.03
C TYR A 79 -4.73 -19.28 0.69
N SER A 80 -4.18 -18.25 1.33
CA SER A 80 -4.96 -17.25 2.08
C SER A 80 -5.51 -16.12 1.20
N THR A 81 -5.28 -16.16 -0.13
CA THR A 81 -5.59 -15.06 -1.04
C THR A 81 -7.07 -14.68 -1.06
N VAL A 82 -7.96 -15.67 -1.01
CA VAL A 82 -9.41 -15.43 -1.00
C VAL A 82 -9.81 -14.71 0.28
N GLU A 83 -9.37 -15.20 1.43
CA GLU A 83 -9.63 -14.59 2.75
C GLU A 83 -9.11 -13.15 2.82
N ILE A 84 -7.87 -12.89 2.36
CA ILE A 84 -7.28 -11.55 2.36
C ILE A 84 -8.11 -10.61 1.48
N LYS A 85 -8.52 -11.05 0.29
CA LYS A 85 -9.35 -10.26 -0.63
C LYS A 85 -10.71 -9.94 -0.02
N GLU A 86 -11.35 -10.93 0.61
CA GLU A 86 -12.64 -10.76 1.29
C GLU A 86 -12.56 -9.76 2.43
N LYS A 87 -11.54 -9.85 3.30
CA LYS A 87 -11.31 -8.88 4.38
C LYS A 87 -11.16 -7.46 3.87
N ILE A 88 -10.42 -7.26 2.77
CA ILE A 88 -10.25 -5.93 2.16
C ILE A 88 -11.59 -5.42 1.63
N ASN A 89 -12.31 -6.21 0.84
CA ASN A 89 -13.58 -5.77 0.25
C ASN A 89 -14.66 -5.56 1.31
N HIS A 90 -14.64 -6.34 2.40
CA HIS A 90 -15.52 -6.16 3.55
C HIS A 90 -15.25 -4.82 4.26
N PHE A 91 -13.98 -4.46 4.49
CA PHE A 91 -13.62 -3.17 5.07
C PHE A 91 -14.19 -1.97 4.29
N PHE A 92 -14.25 -2.06 2.95
CA PHE A 92 -14.81 -1.00 2.10
C PHE A 92 -16.31 -1.12 1.83
N LEU A 93 -16.96 -2.20 2.29
CA LEU A 93 -18.37 -2.54 1.97
C LEU A 93 -18.67 -2.60 0.46
N ARG A 94 -17.63 -2.82 -0.37
CA ARG A 94 -17.74 -2.92 -1.84
C ARG A 94 -16.52 -3.63 -2.42
N ASN A 95 -16.63 -4.05 -3.69
CA ASN A 95 -15.48 -4.63 -4.40
C ASN A 95 -14.46 -3.55 -4.80
N VAL A 96 -13.37 -3.47 -4.03
CA VAL A 96 -12.21 -2.60 -4.29
C VAL A 96 -11.06 -3.37 -4.90
N VAL A 97 -10.92 -4.66 -4.60
CA VAL A 97 -9.85 -5.54 -5.08
C VAL A 97 -10.45 -6.76 -5.77
N ASP A 98 -10.18 -6.90 -7.07
CA ASP A 98 -10.59 -8.06 -7.85
C ASP A 98 -9.56 -9.20 -7.77
N ILE A 99 -8.27 -8.83 -7.89
CA ILE A 99 -7.14 -9.77 -8.00
C ILE A 99 -6.03 -9.33 -7.06
N ILE A 100 -5.43 -10.30 -6.37
CA ILE A 100 -4.20 -10.11 -5.59
C ILE A 100 -3.05 -10.76 -6.35
N LYS A 101 -1.95 -10.02 -6.49
CA LYS A 101 -0.66 -10.52 -6.99
C LYS A 101 0.38 -10.39 -5.90
N TYR A 102 1.16 -11.44 -5.70
CA TYR A 102 2.30 -11.38 -4.79
C TYR A 102 3.57 -11.01 -5.53
N LYS A 103 4.39 -10.17 -4.90
CA LYS A 103 5.71 -9.82 -5.37
C LYS A 103 6.70 -10.13 -4.25
N LYS A 104 7.78 -10.82 -4.60
CA LYS A 104 8.91 -11.04 -3.69
C LYS A 104 9.47 -9.69 -3.24
N SER A 105 9.54 -9.47 -1.93
CA SER A 105 10.32 -8.37 -1.37
C SER A 105 11.80 -8.76 -1.41
N LEU A 106 12.65 -7.89 -1.93
CA LEU A 106 14.10 -8.08 -1.99
C LEU A 106 14.82 -7.63 -0.71
N GLN A 107 14.09 -7.14 0.29
CA GLN A 107 14.68 -6.66 1.53
C GLN A 107 15.05 -7.86 2.42
N ILE A 108 16.36 -8.10 2.53
CA ILE A 108 17.04 -8.75 3.66
C ILE A 108 17.28 -7.66 4.71
#